data_AF-A0A8T3QXM3-F1
#
_entry.id   AF-A0A8T3QXM3-F1
#
_cell.length_a   1.000
_cell.length_b   1.000
_cell.length_c   1.000
_cell.angle_alpha   90.00
_cell.angle_beta   90.00
_cell.angle_gamma   90.00
#
_symmetry.space_group_name_H-M   'P 1'
#
loop_
_entity.id
_entity.type
_entity.pdbx_description
1 polymer ?
#
loop_
_entity_poly.entity_id
_entity_poly.type
_entity_poly.pdbx_seq_one_letter_code
_entity_poly.pdbx_strand_id
1 'polypeptide(L)'
;MRLQRRRFSEPSHVRTIPRGRIDIVELDDTVVGRETYEPGWRWSVDVKPIAGTDTCQYHHLGVTLSGRLRAQMADGTELEVGPGDIFEMPP
;
A
#
# COMPACT_ATOMS: atom_id res chain seq x y z
N MET A 1 -5.02 -6.92 28.26
CA MET A 1 -4.67 -5.83 27.32
C MET A 1 -3.21 -5.49 27.51
N ARG A 2 -2.42 -5.50 26.43
CA ARG A 2 -1.01 -5.12 26.46
C ARG A 2 -0.80 -3.94 25.52
N LEU A 3 -0.08 -2.93 25.99
CA LEU A 3 0.38 -1.83 25.14
C LEU A 3 1.57 -2.30 24.30
N GLN A 4 1.50 -2.07 23.00
CA GLN A 4 2.58 -2.41 22.07
C GLN A 4 3.05 -1.17 21.32
N ARG A 5 4.35 -1.14 21.01
CA ARG A 5 4.93 -0.14 20.10
C ARG A 5 5.93 -0.82 19.18
N ARG A 6 5.98 -0.35 17.95
CA ARG A 6 6.96 -0.69 16.92
C ARG A 6 7.25 0.55 16.08
N ARG A 7 8.31 0.50 15.28
CA ARG A 7 8.73 1.63 14.43
C ARG A 7 9.00 1.10 13.03
N PHE A 8 8.69 1.89 12.01
CA PHE A 8 9.08 1.56 10.63
C PHE A 8 10.59 1.60 10.38
N SER A 9 11.39 2.18 11.30
CA SER A 9 12.85 2.10 11.25
C SER A 9 13.40 0.70 11.54
N GLU A 10 12.57 -0.15 12.16
CA GLU A 10 12.88 -1.54 12.51
C GLU A 10 11.66 -2.41 12.14
N PRO A 11 11.36 -2.55 10.83
CA PRO A 11 10.17 -3.26 10.38
C PRO A 11 10.28 -4.77 10.70
N SER A 12 9.14 -5.42 10.92
CA SER A 12 9.07 -6.88 11.02
C SER A 12 9.57 -7.51 9.72
N HIS A 13 9.05 -7.02 8.58
CA HIS A 13 9.35 -7.52 7.25
C HIS A 13 9.49 -6.37 6.25
N VAL A 14 10.28 -6.59 5.21
CA VAL A 14 10.38 -5.67 4.07
C VAL A 14 10.05 -6.45 2.81
N ARG A 15 9.08 -5.97 2.04
CA ARG A 15 8.79 -6.48 0.70
C ARG A 15 9.24 -5.46 -0.34
N THR A 16 10.02 -5.91 -1.31
CA THR A 16 10.39 -5.09 -2.47
C THR A 16 9.61 -5.58 -3.68
N ILE A 17 9.02 -4.64 -4.40
CA ILE A 17 8.39 -4.85 -5.70
C ILE A 17 9.09 -3.94 -6.72
N PRO A 18 8.96 -4.20 -8.03
CA PRO A 18 9.41 -3.25 -9.03
C PRO A 18 8.88 -1.83 -8.73
N ARG A 19 9.77 -0.84 -8.69
CA ARG A 19 9.46 0.57 -8.36
C ARG A 19 8.73 0.77 -7.03
N GLY A 20 8.85 -0.16 -6.07
CA GLY A 20 8.15 -0.03 -4.81
C GLY A 20 8.78 -0.79 -3.66
N ARG A 21 8.54 -0.29 -2.46
CA ARG A 21 8.99 -0.86 -1.20
C ARG A 21 7.86 -0.80 -0.18
N ILE A 22 7.70 -1.86 0.58
CA ILE A 22 6.70 -1.97 1.65
C ILE A 22 7.44 -2.36 2.93
N ASP A 23 7.51 -1.44 3.89
CA ASP A 23 7.98 -1.72 5.25
C ASP A 23 6.78 -2.18 6.09
N ILE A 24 6.83 -3.39 6.63
CA ILE A 24 5.72 -4.02 7.35
C ILE A 24 6.05 -4.09 8.84
N VAL A 25 5.10 -3.65 9.66
CA VAL A 25 5.15 -3.75 11.11
C VAL A 25 3.96 -4.56 11.59
N GLU A 26 4.23 -5.55 12.43
CA GLU A 26 3.22 -6.44 13.00
C GLU A 26 3.05 -6.16 14.50
N LEU A 27 1.80 -6.06 14.94
CA LEU A 27 1.34 -5.85 16.30
C LEU A 27 0.27 -6.90 16.61
N ASP A 28 0.73 -8.09 17.02
CA ASP A 28 -0.11 -9.29 17.15
C ASP A 28 -0.93 -9.52 15.87
N ASP A 29 -2.25 -9.44 15.94
CA ASP A 29 -3.15 -9.68 14.81
C ASP A 29 -3.31 -8.46 13.88
N THR A 30 -2.62 -7.36 14.16
CA THR A 30 -2.67 -6.12 13.37
C THR A 30 -1.40 -5.93 12.55
N VAL A 31 -1.55 -5.68 11.25
CA VAL A 31 -0.43 -5.40 10.34
C VAL A 31 -0.55 -3.98 9.81
N VAL A 32 0.54 -3.21 9.90
CA VAL A 32 0.62 -1.86 9.34
C VAL A 32 1.76 -1.83 8.33
N GLY A 33 1.44 -1.49 7.08
CA GLY A 33 2.40 -1.28 6.01
C GLY A 33 2.70 0.20 5.78
N ARG A 34 3.96 0.54 5.52
CA ARG A 34 4.35 1.80 4.88
C ARG A 34 4.81 1.50 3.47
N GLU A 35 4.00 1.93 2.51
CA GLU A 35 4.25 1.73 1.09
C GLU A 35 4.93 2.97 0.51
N THR A 36 5.97 2.76 -0.30
CA THR A 36 6.67 3.82 -1.01
C THR A 36 6.82 3.38 -2.46
N TYR A 37 6.33 4.21 -3.37
CA TYR A 37 6.37 3.95 -4.81
C TYR A 37 7.18 5.03 -5.52
N GLU A 38 7.99 4.60 -6.48
CA GLU A 38 8.73 5.52 -7.35
C GLU A 38 7.80 6.10 -8.43
N PRO A 39 8.11 7.31 -8.96
CA PRO A 39 7.38 7.85 -10.11
C PRO A 39 7.33 6.84 -11.27
N GLY A 40 6.12 6.65 -11.82
CA GLY A 40 5.87 5.67 -12.88
C GLY A 40 5.52 4.26 -12.40
N TRP A 41 5.49 4.01 -11.08
CA TRP A 41 4.91 2.79 -10.53
C TRP A 41 3.45 2.61 -10.99
N ARG A 42 3.09 1.39 -11.38
CA ARG A 42 1.73 1.02 -11.77
C ARG A 42 1.45 -0.42 -11.39
N TRP A 43 0.38 -0.65 -10.61
CA TRP A 43 -0.02 -1.98 -10.14
C TRP A 43 -0.07 -3.03 -11.27
N SER A 44 -0.69 -2.71 -12.41
CA SER A 44 -0.85 -3.65 -13.53
C SER A 44 0.46 -4.02 -14.24
N VAL A 45 1.54 -3.30 -13.99
CA VAL A 45 2.88 -3.55 -14.57
C VAL A 45 3.79 -4.17 -13.52
N ASP A 46 3.79 -3.59 -12.32
CA ASP A 46 4.78 -3.89 -11.27
C ASP A 46 4.34 -5.01 -10.33
N VAL A 47 3.03 -5.20 -10.14
CA VAL A 47 2.48 -6.14 -9.14
C VAL A 47 1.66 -7.25 -9.80
N LYS A 48 0.87 -6.96 -10.84
CA LYS A 48 0.05 -7.96 -11.55
C LYS A 48 0.82 -9.25 -11.91
N PRO A 49 2.05 -9.19 -12.47
CA PRO A 49 2.80 -10.41 -12.79
C PRO A 49 3.17 -11.26 -11.56
N ILE A 50 3.22 -10.64 -10.38
CA ILE A 50 3.55 -11.29 -9.11
C ILE A 50 2.27 -11.82 -8.45
N ALA A 51 1.19 -11.04 -8.47
CA ALA A 51 -0.08 -11.35 -7.82
C ALA A 51 -0.93 -12.37 -8.59
N GLY A 52 -0.81 -12.40 -9.93
CA GLY A 52 -1.59 -13.31 -10.78
C GLY A 52 -3.07 -12.96 -10.90
N THR A 53 -3.48 -11.76 -10.48
CA THR A 53 -4.87 -11.27 -10.52
C THR A 53 -5.00 -10.08 -11.49
N ASP A 54 -6.22 -9.70 -11.86
CA ASP A 54 -6.46 -8.56 -12.74
C ASP A 54 -6.50 -7.20 -12.01
N THR A 55 -6.90 -7.20 -10.73
CA THR A 55 -6.83 -6.06 -9.81
C THR A 55 -6.21 -6.48 -8.48
N CYS A 56 -5.84 -5.50 -7.65
CA CYS A 56 -5.38 -5.78 -6.30
C CYS A 56 -6.53 -6.38 -5.48
N GLN A 57 -6.31 -7.49 -4.79
CA GLN A 57 -7.36 -8.14 -4.00
C GLN A 57 -7.30 -7.76 -2.51
N TYR A 58 -6.46 -6.79 -2.14
CA TYR A 58 -6.36 -6.28 -0.79
C TYR A 58 -7.31 -5.11 -0.61
N HIS A 59 -7.94 -5.06 0.56
CA HIS A 59 -8.60 -3.84 1.02
C HIS A 59 -7.53 -2.88 1.54
N HIS A 60 -7.43 -1.70 0.90
CA HIS A 60 -6.47 -0.68 1.29
C HIS A 60 -7.19 0.43 2.04
N LEU A 61 -6.89 0.57 3.33
CA LEU A 61 -7.29 1.71 4.15
C LEU A 61 -6.02 2.40 4.66
N GLY A 62 -5.85 3.67 4.34
CA GLY A 62 -4.61 4.35 4.63
C GLY A 62 -4.66 5.86 4.57
N VAL A 63 -3.49 6.46 4.78
CA VAL A 63 -3.25 7.89 4.66
C VAL A 63 -2.04 8.13 3.77
N THR A 64 -2.15 9.09 2.86
CA THR A 64 -1.02 9.48 2.02
C THR A 64 -0.13 10.47 2.78
N LEU A 65 1.12 10.07 3.05
CA LEU A 65 2.08 10.91 3.78
C LEU A 65 2.77 11.95 2.89
N SER A 66 3.03 11.59 1.62
CA SER A 66 3.72 12.42 0.64
C SER A 66 3.48 11.90 -0.78
N GLY A 67 3.68 12.75 -1.78
CA GLY A 67 3.51 12.36 -3.19
C GLY A 67 2.03 12.27 -3.59
N ARG A 68 1.77 11.61 -4.72
CA ARG A 68 0.41 11.40 -5.27
C ARG A 68 0.30 9.99 -5.86
N LEU A 69 -0.85 9.36 -5.68
CA LEU A 69 -1.17 8.05 -6.26
C LEU A 69 -2.53 8.11 -6.92
N ARG A 70 -2.65 7.57 -8.13
CA ARG A 70 -3.95 7.36 -8.78
C ARG A 70 -4.36 5.90 -8.65
N ALA A 71 -5.57 5.67 -8.17
CA ALA A 71 -6.26 4.39 -8.21
C ALA A 71 -7.25 4.39 -9.38
N GLN A 72 -7.38 3.24 -10.02
CA GLN A 72 -8.37 2.97 -11.06
C GLN A 72 -9.00 1.60 -10.77
N MET A 73 -10.32 1.57 -10.60
CA MET A 73 -11.11 0.38 -10.33
C MET A 73 -11.48 -0.33 -11.64
N ALA A 74 -11.95 -1.58 -11.54
CA ALA A 74 -12.35 -2.37 -12.71
C ALA A 74 -13.53 -1.76 -13.49
N ASP A 75 -14.40 -1.00 -12.82
CA ASP A 75 -15.53 -0.28 -13.44
C ASP A 75 -15.11 1.06 -14.10
N GLY A 76 -13.83 1.40 -14.04
CA GLY A 76 -13.27 2.64 -14.57
C GLY A 76 -13.33 3.83 -13.61
N THR A 77 -13.86 3.68 -12.39
CA THR A 77 -13.82 4.72 -11.36
C THR A 77 -12.36 5.05 -11.02
N GLU A 78 -12.05 6.34 -10.95
CA GLU A 78 -10.71 6.82 -10.64
C GLU A 78 -10.72 7.74 -9.42
N LEU A 79 -9.64 7.67 -8.65
CA LEU A 79 -9.36 8.56 -7.53
C LEU A 79 -7.87 8.90 -7.52
N GLU A 80 -7.53 10.17 -7.30
CA GLU A 80 -6.18 10.58 -6.97
C GLU A 80 -6.11 10.95 -5.48
N VAL A 81 -5.13 10.41 -4.76
CA VAL A 81 -4.85 10.71 -3.36
C VAL A 81 -3.53 11.46 -3.22
N GLY A 82 -3.51 12.50 -2.40
CA GLY A 82 -2.37 13.35 -2.11
C GLY A 82 -2.12 13.52 -0.61
N PRO A 83 -1.10 14.30 -0.19
CA PRO A 83 -0.66 14.34 1.19
C PRO A 83 -1.76 14.82 2.14
N GLY A 84 -2.04 14.02 3.17
CA GLY A 84 -3.09 14.28 4.16
C GLY A 84 -4.44 13.63 3.84
N ASP A 85 -4.63 13.07 2.65
CA ASP A 85 -5.86 12.36 2.31
C ASP A 85 -5.91 11.00 3.03
N ILE A 86 -7.08 10.69 3.58
CA ILE A 86 -7.45 9.37 4.08
C ILE A 86 -8.26 8.70 2.98
N PHE A 87 -7.88 7.47 2.62
CA PHE A 87 -8.50 6.76 1.51
C PHE A 87 -8.88 5.34 1.90
N GLU A 88 -9.93 4.84 1.24
CA GLU A 88 -10.34 3.44 1.25
C GLU A 88 -10.46 2.98 -0.20
N MET A 89 -9.81 1.87 -0.54
CA MET A 89 -9.88 1.23 -1.86
C MET A 89 -10.24 -0.24 -1.66
N PRO A 90 -11.48 -0.66 -2.01
CA PRO A 90 -11.85 -2.07 -1.97
C PRO A 90 -11.12 -2.85 -3.09
N PRO A 91 -11.14 -4.20 -3.02
CA PRO A 91 -10.60 -5.10 -4.06
C PRO A 91 -11.11 -4.86 -5.50
#